data_AF-A0A7S0X0Y9-F1
#
_entry.id   AF-A0A7S0X0Y9-F1
#
_cell.length_a   1.000
_cell.length_b   1.000
_cell.length_c   1.000
_cell.angle_alpha   90.00
_cell.angle_beta   90.00
_cell.angle_gamma   90.00
#
_symmetry.space_group_name_H-M   'P 1'
#
loop_
_entity.id
_entity.type
_entity.pdbx_description
1 polymer ?
#
loop_
_entity_poly.entity_id
_entity_poly.type
_entity_poly.pdbx_seq_one_letter_code
_entity_poly.pdbx_strand_id
1 'polypeptide(L)'
;AVITQNVDRLHHKAGTPHDRVLELHGTTHEVHCLDCGHMMARSELQATLAALNPAAAQEEARLRAGGGPIVSGGGSSIAPSQSSSSSSGSSNSGSGSSGGQPSSQPSQGTAPMVVPVMRPDGDVELRDAGQGFVVPPCPQCGGVLKPHVVFFGDNIPKPRTERSLALARSADLVLVVGSSLMVYSAYRLIEAALGNSAQVVILNVGPTRADKVATAKLAVRAGEALMRLATHPRLLLPRI
;
A
#
# COMPACT_ATOMS: atom_id res chain seq x y z
N ALA A 1 16.61 -17.58 2.41
CA ALA A 1 15.17 -17.37 2.72
C ALA A 1 14.71 -16.10 2.00
N VAL A 2 13.40 -15.94 1.78
CA VAL A 2 12.78 -14.72 1.23
C VAL A 2 12.04 -14.02 2.37
N ILE A 3 12.36 -12.75 2.61
CA ILE A 3 11.61 -11.89 3.51
C ILE A 3 10.90 -10.85 2.65
N THR A 4 9.57 -10.79 2.74
CA THR A 4 8.77 -9.86 1.93
C THR A 4 8.04 -8.85 2.81
N GLN A 5 8.00 -7.60 2.35
CA GLN A 5 7.15 -6.54 2.91
C GLN A 5 5.76 -6.56 2.27
N ASN A 6 5.62 -7.22 1.11
CA ASN A 6 4.35 -7.31 0.43
C ASN A 6 3.41 -8.23 1.19
N VAL A 7 2.13 -7.89 1.14
CA VAL A 7 1.04 -8.60 1.83
C VAL A 7 0.19 -9.43 0.86
N ASP A 8 0.60 -9.51 -0.41
CA ASP A 8 -0.15 -9.99 -1.57
C ASP A 8 -0.11 -11.53 -1.79
N ARG A 9 0.74 -12.26 -1.06
CA ARG A 9 1.04 -13.70 -1.25
C ARG A 9 1.59 -14.11 -2.62
N LEU A 10 2.10 -13.19 -3.44
CA LEU A 10 2.58 -13.54 -4.78
C LEU A 10 3.78 -14.50 -4.75
N HIS A 11 4.61 -14.47 -3.70
CA HIS A 11 5.69 -15.45 -3.53
C HIS A 11 5.17 -16.89 -3.39
N HIS A 12 4.10 -17.09 -2.62
CA HIS A 12 3.47 -18.41 -2.48
C HIS A 12 2.79 -18.83 -3.77
N LYS A 13 2.07 -17.90 -4.44
CA LYS A 13 1.44 -18.16 -5.73
C LYS A 13 2.45 -18.53 -6.82
N ALA A 14 3.68 -18.01 -6.75
CA ALA A 14 4.79 -18.37 -7.63
C ALA A 14 5.45 -19.73 -7.28
N GLY A 15 4.96 -20.44 -6.27
CA GLY A 15 5.48 -21.75 -5.88
C GLY A 15 6.66 -21.71 -4.90
N THR A 16 6.97 -20.56 -4.31
CA THR A 16 8.03 -20.49 -3.29
C THR A 16 7.59 -21.28 -2.05
N PRO A 17 8.37 -22.26 -1.56
CA PRO A 17 8.00 -23.05 -0.39
C PRO A 17 7.67 -22.20 0.84
N HIS A 18 6.63 -22.57 1.58
CA HIS A 18 6.13 -21.78 2.70
C HIS A 18 7.19 -21.53 3.80
N ASP A 19 8.02 -22.54 4.09
CA ASP A 19 9.11 -22.45 5.06
C ASP A 19 10.23 -21.48 4.63
N ARG A 20 10.33 -21.20 3.32
CA ARG A 20 11.30 -20.28 2.72
C ARG A 20 10.81 -18.83 2.64
N VAL A 21 9.53 -18.55 2.88
CA VAL A 21 8.96 -17.19 2.84
C VAL A 21 8.64 -16.71 4.26
N LEU A 22 8.99 -15.47 4.55
CA LEU A 22 8.58 -14.75 5.76
C LEU A 22 7.88 -13.46 5.34
N GLU A 23 6.56 -13.41 5.57
CA GLU A 23 5.71 -12.24 5.33
C GLU A 23 5.87 -11.25 6.49
N LEU A 24 6.81 -10.31 6.37
CA LEU A 24 7.21 -9.41 7.45
C LEU A 24 6.04 -8.57 7.96
N HIS A 25 5.20 -8.08 7.04
CA HIS A 25 4.03 -7.25 7.33
C HIS A 25 2.72 -8.05 7.34
N GLY A 26 2.79 -9.37 7.34
CA GLY A 26 1.62 -10.24 7.31
C GLY A 26 1.01 -10.34 5.91
N THR A 27 -0.31 -10.52 5.84
CA THR A 27 -1.00 -10.88 4.60
C THR A 27 -2.42 -10.36 4.56
N THR A 28 -2.89 -9.95 3.37
CA THR A 28 -4.28 -9.57 3.13
C THR A 28 -5.22 -10.76 2.95
N HIS A 29 -4.68 -11.97 2.85
CA HIS A 29 -5.47 -13.18 2.59
C HIS A 29 -6.09 -13.80 3.85
N GLU A 30 -5.74 -13.26 5.01
CA GLU A 30 -6.23 -13.70 6.32
C GLU A 30 -6.73 -12.52 7.13
N VAL A 31 -7.66 -12.80 8.04
CA VAL A 31 -8.11 -11.86 9.05
C VAL A 31 -8.03 -12.52 10.43
N HIS A 32 -7.84 -11.70 11.45
CA HIS A 32 -7.75 -12.14 12.84
C HIS A 32 -8.66 -11.31 13.73
N CYS A 33 -9.21 -11.94 14.76
CA CYS A 33 -9.89 -11.21 15.83
C CYS A 33 -8.87 -10.57 16.76
N LEU A 34 -9.06 -9.28 17.09
CA LEU A 34 -8.21 -8.55 18.03
C LEU A 34 -8.39 -8.99 19.48
N ASP A 35 -9.53 -9.61 19.81
CA ASP A 35 -9.85 -9.99 21.18
C ASP A 35 -9.47 -11.46 21.48
N CYS A 36 -9.87 -12.40 20.61
CA CYS A 36 -9.64 -13.83 20.84
C CYS A 36 -8.57 -14.47 19.95
N GLY A 37 -8.00 -13.72 18.99
CA GLY A 37 -6.97 -14.25 18.07
C GLY A 37 -7.47 -15.25 17.03
N HIS A 38 -8.79 -15.47 16.91
CA HIS A 38 -9.35 -16.36 15.90
C HIS A 38 -8.93 -15.91 14.50
N MET A 39 -8.35 -16.84 13.73
CA MET A 39 -7.90 -16.65 12.36
C MET A 39 -8.94 -17.23 11.39
N MET A 40 -9.23 -16.52 10.31
CA MET A 40 -10.07 -17.02 9.21
C MET A 40 -9.61 -16.44 7.86
N ALA A 41 -10.03 -17.07 6.76
CA ALA A 41 -9.69 -16.60 5.43
C ALA A 41 -10.38 -15.26 5.12
N ARG A 42 -9.68 -14.35 4.43
CA ARG A 42 -10.26 -13.06 4.00
C ARG A 42 -11.42 -13.25 3.04
N SER A 43 -11.42 -14.33 2.26
CA SER A 43 -12.51 -14.72 1.34
C SER A 43 -13.79 -15.08 2.07
N GLU A 44 -13.69 -15.75 3.22
CA GLU A 44 -14.85 -16.07 4.07
C GLU A 44 -15.46 -14.78 4.62
N LEU A 45 -14.63 -13.86 5.14
CA LEU A 45 -15.10 -12.54 5.55
C LEU A 45 -15.71 -11.76 4.37
N GLN A 46 -15.12 -11.85 3.17
CA GLN A 46 -15.65 -11.17 1.98
C GLN A 46 -17.06 -11.67 1.63
N ALA A 47 -17.31 -12.98 1.73
CA ALA A 47 -18.64 -13.54 1.49
C ALA A 47 -19.66 -13.01 2.51
N THR A 48 -19.30 -12.96 3.79
CA THR A 48 -20.17 -12.39 4.84
C THR A 48 -20.43 -10.91 4.61
N LEU A 49 -19.40 -10.12 4.28
CA LEU A 49 -19.54 -8.70 3.96
C LEU A 49 -20.47 -8.49 2.77
N ALA A 50 -20.35 -9.28 1.71
CA ALA A 50 -21.21 -9.16 0.53
C ALA A 50 -22.68 -9.48 0.85
N ALA A 51 -22.93 -10.49 1.69
CA ALA A 51 -24.27 -10.85 2.12
C ALA A 51 -24.94 -9.77 2.98
N LEU A 52 -24.18 -9.13 3.88
CA LEU A 52 -24.66 -8.06 4.75
C LEU A 52 -24.80 -6.71 4.01
N ASN A 53 -24.05 -6.52 2.93
CA ASN A 53 -23.95 -5.26 2.21
C ASN A 53 -24.21 -5.44 0.70
N PRO A 54 -25.43 -5.84 0.29
CA PRO A 54 -25.71 -6.19 -1.10
C PRO A 54 -25.47 -5.03 -2.08
N ALA A 55 -25.75 -3.79 -1.68
CA ALA A 55 -25.48 -2.61 -2.53
C ALA A 55 -23.97 -2.41 -2.77
N ALA A 56 -23.14 -2.54 -1.73
CA ALA A 56 -21.69 -2.44 -1.86
C ALA A 56 -21.12 -3.60 -2.69
N ALA A 57 -21.66 -4.81 -2.53
CA ALA A 57 -21.25 -5.99 -3.31
C ALA A 57 -21.55 -5.81 -4.82
N GLN A 58 -22.71 -5.23 -5.15
CA GLN A 58 -23.07 -4.92 -6.53
C GLN A 58 -22.12 -3.89 -7.14
N GLU A 59 -21.77 -2.84 -6.39
CA GLU A 59 -20.83 -1.83 -6.85
C GLU A 59 -19.41 -2.38 -7.02
N GLU A 60 -18.92 -3.20 -6.09
CA GLU A 60 -17.64 -3.91 -6.22
C GLU A 60 -17.61 -4.77 -7.50
N ALA A 61 -18.67 -5.55 -7.76
CA ALA A 61 -18.76 -6.37 -8.95
C ALA A 61 -18.73 -5.53 -10.24
N ARG A 62 -19.40 -4.37 -10.23
CA ARG A 62 -19.40 -3.41 -11.34
C ARG A 62 -18.01 -2.82 -11.59
N LEU A 63 -17.32 -2.39 -10.53
CA LEU A 63 -15.94 -1.88 -10.60
C LEU A 63 -14.98 -2.93 -11.15
N ARG A 64 -15.08 -4.19 -10.67
CA ARG A 64 -14.28 -5.32 -11.16
C ARG A 64 -14.53 -5.65 -12.63
N ALA A 65 -15.75 -5.43 -13.12
CA ALA A 65 -16.11 -5.58 -14.53
C ALA A 65 -15.66 -4.42 -15.43
N GLY A 66 -14.93 -3.43 -14.89
CA GLY A 66 -14.44 -2.27 -15.64
C GLY A 66 -15.42 -1.08 -15.68
N GLY A 67 -16.47 -1.08 -14.86
CA GLY A 67 -17.33 0.10 -14.70
C GLY A 67 -16.60 1.24 -14.00
N GLY A 68 -16.58 2.45 -14.58
CA GLY A 68 -16.01 3.65 -13.94
C GLY A 68 -16.86 4.12 -12.74
N PRO A 69 -16.30 4.82 -11.73
CA PRO A 69 -17.01 5.17 -10.49
C PRO A 69 -18.29 5.99 -10.73
N ILE A 70 -19.36 5.70 -9.98
CA ILE A 70 -20.59 6.52 -10.00
C ILE A 70 -20.41 7.69 -9.04
N VAL A 71 -20.37 8.92 -9.58
CA VAL A 71 -20.42 10.15 -8.77
C VAL A 71 -21.89 10.49 -8.57
N SER A 72 -22.45 10.17 -7.40
CA SER A 72 -23.78 10.65 -7.00
C SER A 72 -23.68 12.14 -6.68
N GLY A 73 -24.06 12.99 -7.63
CA GLY A 73 -24.15 14.44 -7.43
C GLY A 73 -25.35 14.78 -6.54
N GLY A 74 -25.10 15.41 -5.39
CA GLY A 74 -26.16 15.97 -4.55
C GLY A 74 -25.68 16.38 -3.17
N GLY A 75 -25.22 17.63 -3.02
CA GLY A 75 -24.91 18.21 -1.72
C GLY A 75 -24.44 19.65 -1.85
N SER A 76 -25.34 20.59 -1.55
CA SER A 76 -25.13 22.04 -1.60
C SER A 76 -23.84 22.48 -0.92
N SER A 77 -23.09 23.31 -1.64
CA SER A 77 -21.93 24.07 -1.15
C SER A 77 -22.30 24.94 0.05
N ILE A 78 -21.97 24.49 1.25
CA ILE A 78 -21.75 25.39 2.39
C ILE A 78 -20.28 25.80 2.34
N ALA A 79 -20.03 27.03 1.92
CA ALA A 79 -18.72 27.64 1.96
C ALA A 79 -18.24 27.79 3.42
N PRO A 80 -17.01 27.39 3.78
CA PRO A 80 -16.45 27.74 5.08
C PRO A 80 -16.10 29.23 5.08
N SER A 81 -16.67 29.96 6.04
CA SER A 81 -16.32 31.33 6.40
C SER A 81 -14.82 31.45 6.66
N GLN A 82 -14.20 32.42 6.00
CA GLN A 82 -12.81 32.82 6.16
C GLN A 82 -12.57 33.33 7.60
N SER A 83 -11.56 32.79 8.27
CA SER A 83 -10.90 33.46 9.39
C SER A 83 -9.65 34.17 8.86
N SER A 84 -9.75 35.47 8.60
CA SER A 84 -8.62 36.34 8.29
C SER A 84 -8.18 37.08 9.55
N SER A 85 -6.96 36.80 10.01
CA SER A 85 -6.21 37.67 10.92
C SER A 85 -5.36 38.64 10.10
N SER A 86 -5.75 39.92 10.18
CA SER A 86 -4.91 41.12 10.32
C SER A 86 -3.68 41.33 9.41
N SER A 87 -3.75 42.40 8.58
CA SER A 87 -2.82 43.55 8.54
C SER A 87 -2.98 44.27 7.19
N SER A 88 -3.76 45.36 7.09
CA SER A 88 -3.36 46.78 7.19
C SER A 88 -2.39 47.26 6.09
N GLY A 89 -2.84 48.17 5.22
CA GLY A 89 -1.95 48.87 4.28
C GLY A 89 -2.65 49.62 3.12
N SER A 90 -3.20 50.78 3.45
CA SER A 90 -3.44 51.99 2.65
C SER A 90 -3.38 51.99 1.11
N SER A 91 -4.54 52.31 0.54
CA SER A 91 -4.82 53.32 -0.52
C SER A 91 -3.71 53.77 -1.47
N ASN A 92 -3.97 53.61 -2.79
CA ASN A 92 -3.75 54.71 -3.72
C ASN A 92 -4.77 54.72 -4.87
N SER A 93 -5.14 55.93 -5.26
CA SER A 93 -6.15 56.30 -6.26
C SER A 93 -5.57 56.26 -7.68
N GLY A 94 -6.39 55.90 -8.68
CA GLY A 94 -5.96 55.88 -10.08
C GLY A 94 -7.11 55.70 -11.06
N SER A 95 -7.59 56.83 -11.57
CA SER A 95 -8.57 57.06 -12.64
C SER A 95 -8.32 56.36 -13.97
N GLY A 96 -9.40 56.05 -14.72
CA GLY A 96 -9.39 56.14 -16.19
C GLY A 96 -9.87 54.92 -16.99
N SER A 97 -11.08 55.07 -17.55
CA SER A 97 -11.42 54.77 -18.96
C SER A 97 -11.67 53.33 -19.44
N SER A 98 -12.96 53.07 -19.67
CA SER A 98 -13.58 52.52 -20.89
C SER A 98 -12.92 51.34 -21.64
N GLY A 99 -13.64 50.22 -21.71
CA GLY A 99 -13.45 49.23 -22.77
C GLY A 99 -14.23 47.93 -22.57
N GLY A 100 -15.30 47.74 -23.35
CA GLY A 100 -15.79 46.45 -23.84
C GLY A 100 -16.19 45.36 -22.84
N GLN A 101 -17.50 45.14 -22.68
CA GLN A 101 -18.00 43.81 -22.31
C GLN A 101 -17.85 42.87 -23.51
N PRO A 102 -17.29 41.68 -23.31
CA PRO A 102 -17.86 40.49 -23.92
C PRO A 102 -18.38 39.56 -22.83
N SER A 103 -19.62 39.16 -23.00
CA SER A 103 -20.30 38.09 -22.28
C SER A 103 -19.47 36.80 -22.28
N SER A 104 -18.82 36.49 -21.16
CA SER A 104 -18.20 35.20 -20.91
C SER A 104 -19.20 34.26 -20.23
N GLN A 105 -19.59 33.22 -20.96
CA GLN A 105 -20.24 32.03 -20.41
C GLN A 105 -19.31 31.41 -19.34
N PRO A 106 -19.85 30.83 -18.25
CA PRO A 106 -19.02 30.04 -17.36
C PRO A 106 -18.55 28.80 -18.12
N SER A 107 -17.24 28.71 -18.35
CA SER A 107 -16.59 27.48 -18.79
C SER A 107 -16.80 26.45 -17.68
N GLN A 108 -17.65 25.46 -17.97
CA GLN A 108 -17.76 24.26 -17.16
C GLN A 108 -16.42 23.52 -17.27
N GLY A 109 -15.49 23.86 -16.39
CA GLY A 109 -14.27 23.10 -16.18
C GLY A 109 -14.67 21.72 -15.69
N THR A 110 -14.51 20.71 -16.54
CA THR A 110 -14.62 19.31 -16.15
C THR A 110 -13.60 19.05 -15.04
N ALA A 111 -14.08 18.86 -13.82
CA ALA A 111 -13.22 18.38 -12.74
C ALA A 111 -12.55 17.07 -13.22
N PRO A 112 -11.23 16.94 -13.09
CA PRO A 112 -10.54 15.76 -13.60
C PRO A 112 -11.12 14.52 -12.93
N MET A 113 -11.53 13.54 -13.75
CA MET A 113 -11.99 12.25 -13.26
C MET A 113 -10.88 11.61 -12.44
N VAL A 114 -11.12 11.49 -11.13
CA VAL A 114 -10.25 10.70 -10.25
C VAL A 114 -10.57 9.24 -10.53
N VAL A 115 -9.74 8.59 -11.34
CA VAL A 115 -9.77 7.13 -11.51
C VAL A 115 -9.39 6.53 -10.15
N PRO A 116 -10.21 5.65 -9.53
CA PRO A 116 -9.87 5.04 -8.26
C PRO A 116 -8.62 4.18 -8.45
N VAL A 117 -7.50 4.62 -7.88
CA VAL A 117 -6.25 3.86 -7.89
C VAL A 117 -6.33 2.84 -6.77
N MET A 118 -6.33 1.55 -7.11
CA MET A 118 -6.16 0.48 -6.14
C MET A 118 -4.77 0.60 -5.50
N ARG A 119 -4.73 0.74 -4.18
CA ARG A 119 -3.49 0.87 -3.41
C ARG A 119 -2.79 -0.50 -3.27
N PRO A 120 -1.49 -0.53 -2.91
CA PRO A 120 -0.73 -1.79 -2.81
C PRO A 120 -1.29 -2.82 -1.80
N ASP A 121 -2.04 -2.36 -0.80
CA ASP A 121 -2.77 -3.17 0.19
C ASP A 121 -4.18 -3.59 -0.28
N GLY A 122 -4.62 -3.08 -1.43
CA GLY A 122 -5.94 -3.36 -2.01
C GLY A 122 -6.99 -2.30 -1.70
N ASP A 123 -6.64 -1.20 -1.00
CA ASP A 123 -7.58 -0.15 -0.66
C ASP A 123 -8.03 0.64 -1.90
N VAL A 124 -9.31 1.06 -1.89
CA VAL A 124 -9.91 1.93 -2.89
C VAL A 124 -10.56 3.11 -2.17
N GLU A 125 -10.35 4.32 -2.66
CA GLU A 125 -11.04 5.50 -2.13
C GLU A 125 -12.51 5.48 -2.53
N LEU A 126 -13.39 5.47 -1.54
CA LEU A 126 -14.83 5.53 -1.71
C LEU A 126 -15.35 6.84 -1.09
N ARG A 127 -16.05 7.67 -1.87
CA ARG A 127 -16.79 8.83 -1.34
C ARG A 127 -18.13 8.34 -0.75
N ASP A 128 -18.50 8.82 0.43
CA ASP A 128 -19.72 8.45 1.18
C ASP A 128 -19.86 6.99 1.63
N ALA A 129 -18.73 6.27 1.70
CA ALA A 129 -18.62 4.80 1.84
C ALA A 129 -19.12 4.16 3.15
N GLY A 130 -19.63 4.93 4.10
CA GLY A 130 -19.83 4.46 5.48
C GLY A 130 -21.29 4.41 5.95
N GLN A 131 -22.22 5.04 5.23
CA GLN A 131 -23.60 5.10 5.70
C GLN A 131 -24.31 3.77 5.40
N GLY A 132 -24.63 3.03 6.47
CA GLY A 132 -25.32 1.74 6.37
C GLY A 132 -24.43 0.54 6.05
N PHE A 133 -23.10 0.70 5.99
CA PHE A 133 -22.19 -0.44 5.83
C PHE A 133 -22.07 -1.22 7.15
N VAL A 134 -22.32 -2.52 7.09
CA VAL A 134 -22.30 -3.43 8.24
C VAL A 134 -21.02 -4.26 8.20
N VAL A 135 -20.17 -4.06 9.20
CA VAL A 135 -18.98 -4.89 9.43
C VAL A 135 -19.37 -6.05 10.36
N PRO A 136 -19.23 -7.32 9.95
CA PRO A 136 -19.57 -8.45 10.80
C PRO A 136 -18.59 -8.58 11.97
N PRO A 137 -19.07 -8.94 13.17
CA PRO A 137 -18.21 -9.24 14.30
C PRO A 137 -17.52 -10.60 14.13
N CYS A 138 -16.54 -10.89 14.98
CA CYS A 138 -15.90 -12.20 15.04
C CYS A 138 -16.94 -13.30 15.32
N PRO A 139 -16.97 -14.39 14.53
CA PRO A 139 -17.94 -15.47 14.72
C PRO A 139 -17.72 -16.27 16.01
N GLN A 140 -16.56 -16.14 16.67
CA GLN A 140 -16.23 -16.87 17.90
C GLN A 140 -16.57 -16.09 19.17
N CYS A 141 -16.31 -14.79 19.21
CA CYS A 141 -16.44 -13.99 20.45
C CYS A 141 -17.19 -12.67 20.28
N GLY A 142 -17.64 -12.30 19.08
CA GLY A 142 -18.27 -11.01 18.83
C GLY A 142 -17.29 -9.83 18.67
N GLY A 143 -15.98 -10.08 18.83
CA GLY A 143 -14.93 -9.07 18.78
C GLY A 143 -14.64 -8.47 17.40
N VAL A 144 -13.72 -7.50 17.35
CA VAL A 144 -13.35 -6.82 16.09
C VAL A 144 -12.42 -7.70 15.25
N LEU A 145 -12.77 -7.87 13.97
CA LEU A 145 -11.91 -8.53 12.98
C LEU A 145 -11.01 -7.50 12.27
N LYS A 146 -9.71 -7.79 12.16
CA LYS A 146 -8.73 -6.98 11.43
C LYS A 146 -8.04 -7.84 10.37
N PRO A 147 -7.75 -7.31 9.17
CA PRO A 147 -6.80 -7.93 8.26
C PRO A 147 -5.51 -8.32 8.98
N HIS A 148 -4.94 -9.47 8.65
CA HIS A 148 -3.70 -9.97 9.25
C HIS A 148 -2.47 -9.26 8.67
N VAL A 149 -2.56 -7.94 8.57
CA VAL A 149 -1.54 -7.01 8.07
C VAL A 149 -1.07 -6.12 9.22
N VAL A 150 0.21 -5.76 9.23
CA VAL A 150 0.77 -4.76 10.13
C VAL A 150 0.51 -3.38 9.53
N PHE A 151 -0.31 -2.56 10.18
CA PHE A 151 -0.57 -1.19 9.73
C PHE A 151 0.54 -0.22 10.19
N PHE A 152 0.52 0.99 9.65
CA PHE A 152 1.38 2.05 10.16
C PHE A 152 1.05 2.35 11.63
N GLY A 153 2.07 2.34 12.48
CA GLY A 153 1.92 2.46 13.93
C GLY A 153 1.79 1.12 14.66
N ASP A 154 1.47 0.03 13.97
CA ASP A 154 1.45 -1.31 14.58
C ASP A 154 2.87 -1.83 14.81
N ASN A 155 2.99 -2.69 15.81
CA ASN A 155 4.19 -3.49 16.02
C ASN A 155 4.13 -4.78 15.19
N ILE A 156 5.24 -5.11 14.53
CA ILE A 156 5.42 -6.44 13.97
C ILE A 156 5.48 -7.43 15.13
N PRO A 157 4.71 -8.55 15.09
CA PRO A 157 4.73 -9.56 16.14
C PRO A 157 6.17 -9.97 16.50
N LYS A 158 6.46 -10.02 17.81
CA LYS A 158 7.82 -10.27 18.32
C LYS A 158 8.47 -11.54 17.72
N PRO A 159 7.79 -12.71 17.66
CA PRO A 159 8.38 -13.91 17.05
C PRO A 159 8.75 -13.71 15.57
N ARG A 160 7.96 -12.92 14.83
CA ARG A 160 8.22 -12.61 13.41
C ARG A 160 9.44 -11.70 13.25
N THR A 161 9.56 -10.70 14.12
CA THR A 161 10.72 -9.81 14.18
C THR A 161 11.99 -10.57 14.55
N GLU A 162 11.93 -11.44 15.54
CA GLU A 162 13.08 -12.26 15.97
C GLU A 162 13.53 -13.21 14.85
N ARG A 163 12.58 -13.90 14.21
CA ARG A 163 12.89 -14.78 13.08
C ARG A 163 13.49 -14.03 11.89
N SER A 164 12.95 -12.86 11.52
CA SER A 164 13.45 -12.08 10.39
C SER A 164 14.85 -11.54 10.66
N LEU A 165 15.13 -11.08 11.87
CA LEU A 165 16.47 -10.63 12.28
C LEU A 165 17.47 -11.78 12.33
N ALA A 166 17.09 -12.95 12.84
CA ALA A 166 17.97 -14.12 12.86
C ALA A 166 18.39 -14.51 11.44
N LEU A 167 17.43 -14.56 10.50
CA LEU A 167 17.70 -14.83 9.09
C LEU A 167 18.61 -13.77 8.44
N ALA A 168 18.41 -12.49 8.78
CA ALA A 168 19.24 -11.41 8.26
C ALA A 168 20.68 -11.48 8.79
N ARG A 169 20.85 -11.76 10.09
CA ARG A 169 22.17 -11.90 10.72
C ARG A 169 22.94 -13.10 10.18
N SER A 170 22.27 -14.20 9.85
CA SER A 170 22.93 -15.40 9.33
C SER A 170 23.27 -15.34 7.83
N ALA A 171 22.98 -14.24 7.13
CA ALA A 171 23.19 -14.13 5.70
C ALA A 171 24.60 -13.66 5.38
N ASP A 172 25.26 -14.29 4.40
CA ASP A 172 26.50 -13.78 3.80
C ASP A 172 26.23 -12.72 2.73
N LEU A 173 25.02 -12.74 2.15
CA LEU A 173 24.54 -11.84 1.11
C LEU A 173 23.05 -11.54 1.31
N VAL A 174 22.69 -10.26 1.25
CA VAL A 174 21.31 -9.78 1.16
C VAL A 174 21.07 -9.13 -0.19
N LEU A 175 20.13 -9.69 -0.95
CA LEU A 175 19.64 -9.11 -2.20
C LEU A 175 18.32 -8.37 -1.93
N VAL A 176 18.34 -7.05 -2.02
CA VAL A 176 17.15 -6.19 -1.90
C VAL A 176 16.55 -6.01 -3.29
N VAL A 177 15.27 -6.36 -3.46
CA VAL A 177 14.58 -6.26 -4.75
C VAL A 177 13.36 -5.38 -4.60
N GLY A 178 13.30 -4.27 -5.34
CA GLY A 178 12.10 -3.45 -5.47
C GLY A 178 11.60 -2.80 -4.17
N SER A 179 12.50 -2.49 -3.23
CA SER A 179 12.15 -1.78 -1.99
C SER A 179 12.97 -0.51 -1.84
N SER A 180 12.31 0.59 -1.44
CA SER A 180 12.98 1.83 -1.03
C SER A 180 13.66 1.71 0.33
N LEU A 181 13.30 0.70 1.13
CA LEU A 181 13.77 0.52 2.50
C LEU A 181 13.56 1.75 3.41
N MET A 182 12.61 2.62 3.08
CA MET A 182 12.35 3.80 3.92
C MET A 182 11.73 3.43 5.25
N VAL A 183 10.83 2.43 5.24
CA VAL A 183 10.22 1.88 6.45
C VAL A 183 11.26 1.12 7.26
N TYR A 184 11.44 1.53 8.52
CA TYR A 184 12.52 1.03 9.36
C TYR A 184 12.45 -0.48 9.63
N SER A 185 11.25 -1.07 9.63
CA SER A 185 11.06 -2.50 9.84
C SER A 185 11.80 -3.40 8.84
N ALA A 186 11.97 -2.95 7.60
CA ALA A 186 12.80 -3.64 6.62
C ALA A 186 14.25 -3.16 6.65
N TYR A 187 14.48 -1.85 6.83
CA TYR A 187 15.85 -1.30 6.89
C TYR A 187 16.69 -1.90 8.03
N ARG A 188 16.09 -2.17 9.19
CA ARG A 188 16.78 -2.83 10.33
C ARG A 188 17.33 -4.22 9.99
N LEU A 189 16.77 -4.89 8.98
CA LEU A 189 17.29 -6.18 8.52
C LEU A 189 18.61 -5.98 7.78
N ILE A 190 18.76 -4.88 7.05
CA ILE A 190 20.01 -4.50 6.39
C ILE A 190 21.07 -4.17 7.44
N GLU A 191 20.72 -3.38 8.46
CA GLU A 191 21.62 -3.09 9.58
C GLU A 191 22.07 -4.38 10.29
N ALA A 192 21.14 -5.31 10.53
CA ALA A 192 21.44 -6.59 11.17
C ALA A 192 22.36 -7.48 10.32
N ALA A 193 22.20 -7.48 8.99
CA ALA A 193 23.05 -8.23 8.08
C ALA A 193 24.47 -7.63 7.96
N LEU A 194 24.56 -6.31 7.81
CA LEU A 194 25.84 -5.59 7.78
C LEU A 194 26.64 -5.76 9.08
N GLY A 195 25.93 -5.82 10.22
CA GLY A 195 26.54 -6.11 11.51
C GLY A 195 27.22 -7.48 11.60
N ASN A 196 26.95 -8.39 10.66
CA ASN A 196 27.63 -9.68 10.52
C ASN A 196 28.40 -9.80 9.18
N SER A 197 28.87 -8.68 8.64
CA SER A 197 29.70 -8.59 7.43
C SER A 197 29.05 -9.12 6.14
N ALA A 198 27.72 -9.23 6.10
CA ALA A 198 27.00 -9.58 4.88
C ALA A 198 27.24 -8.55 3.78
N GLN A 199 27.34 -9.02 2.54
CA GLN A 199 27.27 -8.13 1.37
C GLN A 199 25.81 -7.71 1.14
N VAL A 200 25.58 -6.47 0.72
CA VAL A 200 24.24 -5.95 0.43
C VAL A 200 24.19 -5.49 -1.01
N VAL A 201 23.36 -6.15 -1.82
CA VAL A 201 23.15 -5.82 -3.23
C VAL A 201 21.72 -5.35 -3.42
N ILE A 202 21.54 -4.23 -4.12
CA ILE A 202 20.23 -3.60 -4.31
C ILE A 202 19.85 -3.59 -5.79
N LEU A 203 18.68 -4.14 -6.11
CA LEU A 203 18.00 -4.02 -7.40
C LEU A 203 16.77 -3.13 -7.22
N ASN A 204 16.92 -1.83 -7.48
CA ASN A 204 15.82 -0.88 -7.35
C ASN A 204 16.04 0.33 -8.28
N VAL A 205 15.00 0.71 -9.03
CA VAL A 205 15.07 1.85 -9.95
C VAL A 205 15.29 3.16 -9.21
N GLY A 206 14.55 3.38 -8.11
CA GLY A 206 14.60 4.62 -7.34
C GLY A 206 15.66 4.63 -6.22
N PRO A 207 15.78 5.75 -5.49
CA PRO A 207 16.64 5.84 -4.32
C PRO A 207 16.21 4.85 -3.24
N THR A 208 17.17 4.37 -2.45
CA THR A 208 16.88 3.56 -1.26
C THR A 208 17.59 4.15 -0.05
N ARG A 209 17.03 3.88 1.14
CA ARG A 209 17.67 4.28 2.40
C ARG A 209 19.06 3.65 2.59
N ALA A 210 19.30 2.49 1.98
CA ALA A 210 20.54 1.73 2.11
C ALA A 210 21.59 2.03 1.02
N ASP A 211 21.36 3.01 0.13
CA ASP A 211 22.25 3.28 -1.02
C ASP A 211 23.72 3.52 -0.59
N LYS A 212 23.95 4.20 0.53
CA LYS A 212 25.30 4.55 1.01
C LYS A 212 26.05 3.38 1.67
N VAL A 213 25.34 2.33 2.06
CA VAL A 213 25.89 1.18 2.78
C VAL A 213 25.87 -0.10 1.93
N ALA A 214 25.23 -0.05 0.76
CA ALA A 214 25.18 -1.18 -0.15
C ALA A 214 26.54 -1.43 -0.79
N THR A 215 26.93 -2.70 -0.90
CA THR A 215 28.08 -3.14 -1.69
C THR A 215 27.91 -2.73 -3.16
N ALA A 216 26.70 -2.92 -3.69
CA ALA A 216 26.37 -2.58 -5.06
C ALA A 216 24.89 -2.24 -5.20
N LYS A 217 24.59 -1.33 -6.14
CA LYS A 217 23.23 -1.01 -6.55
C LYS A 217 23.11 -1.02 -8.06
N LEU A 218 22.07 -1.69 -8.56
CA LEU A 218 21.68 -1.63 -9.95
C LEU A 218 20.33 -0.92 -10.03
N ALA A 219 20.32 0.23 -10.72
CA ALA A 219 19.12 0.99 -11.01
C ALA A 219 18.40 0.41 -12.22
N VAL A 220 17.71 -0.71 -12.01
CA VAL A 220 17.07 -1.50 -13.08
C VAL A 220 15.73 -2.07 -12.60
N ARG A 221 14.82 -2.33 -13.53
CA ARG A 221 13.56 -3.02 -13.22
C ARG A 221 13.87 -4.44 -12.76
N ALA A 222 13.33 -4.84 -11.60
CA ALA A 222 13.59 -6.15 -11.00
C ALA A 222 13.29 -7.31 -11.97
N GLY A 223 12.15 -7.27 -12.67
CA GLY A 223 11.79 -8.30 -13.64
C GLY A 223 12.81 -8.44 -14.78
N GLU A 224 13.39 -7.34 -15.25
CA GLU A 224 14.43 -7.38 -16.29
C GLU A 224 15.73 -7.99 -15.76
N ALA A 225 16.20 -7.53 -14.60
CA ALA A 225 17.44 -8.01 -14.01
C ALA A 225 17.37 -9.49 -13.61
N LEU A 226 16.28 -9.89 -12.97
CA LEU A 226 16.10 -11.27 -12.50
C LEU A 226 15.93 -12.25 -13.66
N MET A 227 15.27 -11.85 -14.75
CA MET A 227 15.16 -12.70 -15.95
C MET A 227 16.53 -12.94 -16.59
N ARG A 228 17.36 -11.90 -16.71
CA ARG A 228 18.75 -12.04 -17.22
C ARG A 228 19.60 -12.89 -16.29
N LEU A 229 19.42 -12.77 -14.97
CA LEU A 229 20.13 -13.56 -13.98
C LEU A 229 19.72 -15.03 -14.05
N ALA A 230 18.42 -15.32 -14.20
CA ALA A 230 17.90 -16.68 -14.26
C ALA A 230 18.38 -17.47 -15.48
N THR A 231 18.71 -16.79 -16.58
CA THR A 231 19.27 -17.40 -17.79
C THR A 231 20.80 -17.37 -17.82
N HIS A 232 21.45 -16.84 -16.77
CA HIS A 232 22.89 -16.71 -16.75
C HIS A 232 23.57 -18.09 -16.63
N PRO A 233 24.50 -18.47 -17.52
CA PRO A 233 25.01 -19.84 -17.64
C PRO A 233 25.76 -20.35 -16.40
N ARG A 234 26.24 -19.43 -15.54
CA ARG A 234 26.91 -19.77 -14.27
C ARG A 234 25.96 -19.88 -13.08
N LEU A 235 24.69 -19.53 -13.23
CA LEU A 235 23.72 -19.62 -12.16
C LEU A 235 23.01 -20.97 -12.22
N LEU A 236 23.35 -21.85 -11.27
CA LEU A 236 22.63 -23.11 -11.09
C LEU A 236 21.38 -22.84 -10.25
N LEU A 237 20.26 -22.57 -10.91
CA LEU A 237 18.98 -22.55 -10.24
C LEU A 237 18.54 -24.00 -9.96
N PRO A 238 18.15 -24.35 -8.73
CA PRO A 238 17.48 -25.61 -8.47
C PRO A 238 16.25 -25.70 -9.37
N ARG A 239 16.13 -26.78 -10.14
CA ARG A 239 14.84 -27.09 -10.80
C ARG A 239 13.87 -27.48 -9.69
N ILE A 240 13.00 -26.54 -9.35
CA ILE A 240 11.83 -26.74 -8.48
C ILE A 240 10.76 -27.55 -9.21
#